data_AF-A0A2U2N0X6-F1
#
_entry.id   AF-A0A2U2N0X6-F1
#
_cell.length_a   1.000
_cell.length_b   1.000
_cell.length_c   1.000
_cell.angle_alpha   90.00
_cell.angle_beta   90.00
_cell.angle_gamma   90.00
#
_symmetry.space_group_name_H-M   'P 1'
#
loop_
_entity.id
_entity.type
_entity.pdbx_description
1 polymer ?
#
loop_
_entity_poly.entity_id
_entity_poly.type
_entity_poly.pdbx_seq_one_letter_code
_entity_poly.pdbx_strand_id
1 'polypeptide(L)'
;MRVHGMGVWGLAGLLLWAVQASASEPLAGVWTLDGEATVQRLEAAVDENASMELQAQAAFVASLLGDIRQTIILQPDGAAGVEMIMGAERESAGGTWERVGAGISVTLTDATGASETMSFTPSGRHLAFTPQDWGLPVPLLFTREGDAPPPEAAEAEPAPEAPAERWPMPAECPPPAVLPPRAEGAPVDDILGLRPGMGFVEVRDRILCRGSTPHLETAALWNVRQNYGLSTRQLLRATNGEPCTTQAADCDDGGRFTPRRDLTEEIVVLFTGMPEAERAHAIWRRTRFPAEASPSVASLVEALSEKYGAPHFQETESGMYNTSPRRGSTTLSWVYDPRNRAVPREQAAGFRRNCLNGPKPYFATRHSWNGGCGLTVRAEILPVPGSELVASGLDVVVFHQSALMQGTRAFEAELAAAYEAQVRERGAEAAPEL
;
A
#
# COMPACT_ATOMS: atom_id res chain seq x y z
N MET A 1 -0.83 35.02 36.99
CA MET A 1 -1.33 36.37 36.64
C MET A 1 -2.60 36.21 35.82
N ARG A 2 -3.71 36.79 36.27
CA ARG A 2 -4.99 36.85 35.56
C ARG A 2 -4.96 37.92 34.46
N VAL A 3 -5.81 37.75 33.45
CA VAL A 3 -6.77 38.70 32.80
C VAL A 3 -7.23 37.98 31.49
N HIS A 4 -8.47 37.47 31.37
CA HIS A 4 -9.68 38.05 30.72
C HIS A 4 -9.44 38.54 29.27
N GLY A 5 -10.29 38.35 28.26
CA GLY A 5 -11.69 37.95 28.17
C GLY A 5 -12.17 38.02 26.70
N MET A 6 -13.44 37.65 26.48
CA MET A 6 -14.21 37.60 25.23
C MET A 6 -14.12 38.85 24.33
N GLY A 7 -14.40 38.67 23.03
CA GLY A 7 -14.75 39.76 22.11
C GLY A 7 -15.35 39.29 20.79
N VAL A 8 -16.69 39.32 20.70
CA VAL A 8 -17.48 39.30 19.46
C VAL A 8 -17.55 40.72 18.91
N TRP A 9 -17.08 40.98 17.69
CA TRP A 9 -17.40 42.09 16.75
C TRP A 9 -16.79 41.67 15.39
N GLY A 10 -17.31 41.93 14.20
CA GLY A 10 -18.41 42.72 13.70
C GLY A 10 -18.24 42.82 12.18
N LEU A 11 -19.36 42.72 11.44
CA LEU A 11 -19.44 43.01 10.00
C LEU A 11 -18.95 44.42 9.66
N ALA A 12 -18.30 44.54 8.50
CA ALA A 12 -18.27 45.67 7.55
C ALA A 12 -16.84 46.05 7.12
N GLY A 13 -16.50 45.61 5.91
CA GLY A 13 -15.30 46.01 5.19
C GLY A 13 -15.49 45.74 3.70
N LEU A 14 -16.48 46.38 3.11
CA LEU A 14 -16.68 46.49 1.66
C LEU A 14 -15.50 47.30 1.11
N LEU A 15 -14.44 46.61 0.69
CA LEU A 15 -13.40 47.17 -0.17
C LEU A 15 -13.75 46.78 -1.61
N LEU A 16 -14.20 47.79 -2.36
CA LEU A 16 -14.24 47.78 -3.82
C LEU A 16 -12.83 47.47 -4.35
N TRP A 17 -12.57 46.20 -4.66
CA TRP A 17 -11.51 45.83 -5.58
C TRP A 17 -12.04 45.98 -6.99
N ALA A 18 -11.48 46.96 -7.69
CA ALA A 18 -11.66 47.09 -9.12
C ALA A 18 -11.16 45.80 -9.79
N VAL A 19 -12.08 45.15 -10.51
CA VAL A 19 -11.83 43.96 -11.32
C VAL A 19 -10.83 44.34 -12.43
N GLN A 20 -9.55 44.04 -12.22
CA GLN A 20 -8.63 43.78 -13.31
C GLN A 20 -8.74 42.30 -13.67
N ALA A 21 -9.77 41.96 -14.42
CA ALA A 21 -9.81 40.71 -15.16
C ALA A 21 -8.83 40.85 -16.34
N SER A 22 -7.58 40.46 -16.15
CA SER A 22 -6.64 40.30 -17.26
C SER A 22 -5.70 39.10 -17.02
N ALA A 23 -5.89 38.07 -17.85
CA ALA A 23 -4.91 37.01 -18.19
C ALA A 23 -4.61 35.87 -17.18
N SER A 24 -5.45 35.62 -16.16
CA SER A 24 -5.29 34.48 -15.24
C SER A 24 -5.89 33.14 -15.73
N GLU A 25 -6.81 33.15 -16.71
CA GLU A 25 -7.59 31.96 -17.10
C GLU A 25 -6.81 30.72 -17.59
N PRO A 26 -5.65 30.79 -18.29
CA PRO A 26 -5.05 29.56 -18.84
C PRO A 26 -4.37 28.68 -17.78
N LEU A 27 -4.11 29.20 -16.57
CA LEU A 27 -3.45 28.44 -15.50
C LEU A 27 -4.38 28.05 -14.34
N ALA A 28 -5.57 28.67 -14.26
CA ALA A 28 -6.59 28.27 -13.30
C ALA A 28 -7.02 26.81 -13.55
N GLY A 29 -7.13 26.01 -12.52
CA GLY A 29 -7.47 24.59 -12.61
C GLY A 29 -6.89 23.78 -11.46
N VAL A 30 -7.08 22.47 -11.56
CA VAL A 30 -6.53 21.50 -10.61
C VAL A 30 -5.26 20.91 -11.21
N TRP A 31 -4.20 20.88 -10.43
CA TRP A 31 -2.88 20.41 -10.83
C TRP A 31 -2.40 19.35 -9.83
N THR A 32 -2.16 18.13 -10.31
CA THR A 32 -1.76 17.02 -9.44
C THR A 32 -0.29 16.69 -9.68
N LEU A 33 0.44 16.41 -8.60
CA LEU A 33 1.82 15.96 -8.65
C LEU A 33 1.92 14.69 -9.53
N ASP A 34 2.66 14.82 -10.63
CA ASP A 34 2.97 13.75 -11.57
C ASP A 34 4.25 13.06 -11.07
N GLY A 35 4.04 12.16 -10.10
CA GLY A 35 5.13 11.42 -9.48
C GLY A 35 5.93 10.60 -10.49
N GLU A 36 5.27 10.03 -11.49
CA GLU A 36 5.92 9.24 -12.54
C GLU A 36 6.81 10.10 -13.44
N ALA A 37 6.27 11.18 -14.02
CA ALA A 37 7.07 12.05 -14.88
C ALA A 37 8.24 12.70 -14.12
N THR A 38 8.02 13.00 -12.84
CA THR A 38 9.08 13.51 -11.95
C THR A 38 10.18 12.47 -11.73
N VAL A 39 9.81 11.22 -11.40
CA VAL A 39 10.77 10.12 -11.21
C VAL A 39 11.53 9.81 -12.49
N GLN A 40 10.87 9.74 -13.64
CA GLN A 40 11.54 9.52 -14.93
C GLN A 40 12.56 10.62 -15.22
N ARG A 41 12.26 11.89 -14.93
CA ARG A 41 13.23 12.99 -15.07
C ARG A 41 14.38 12.88 -14.09
N LEU A 42 14.09 12.49 -12.85
CA LEU A 42 15.10 12.30 -11.82
C LEU A 42 16.06 11.17 -12.20
N GLU A 43 15.56 10.03 -12.67
CA GLU A 43 16.36 8.92 -13.17
C GLU A 43 17.18 9.34 -14.40
N ALA A 44 16.61 10.08 -15.34
CA ALA A 44 17.35 10.60 -16.49
C ALA A 44 18.45 11.61 -16.13
N ALA A 45 18.29 12.34 -15.03
CA ALA A 45 19.29 13.29 -14.52
C ALA A 45 20.41 12.61 -13.71
N VAL A 46 20.16 11.40 -13.21
CA VAL A 46 21.13 10.61 -12.44
C VAL A 46 21.79 9.60 -13.39
N ASP A 47 22.91 9.99 -13.99
CA ASP A 47 23.67 9.08 -14.85
C ASP A 47 24.41 7.99 -14.05
N GLU A 48 24.97 7.01 -14.76
CA GLU A 48 25.74 5.91 -14.13
C GLU A 48 27.01 6.40 -13.39
N ASN A 49 27.45 7.64 -13.63
CA ASN A 49 28.61 8.25 -12.98
C ASN A 49 28.21 9.20 -11.83
N ALA A 50 26.92 9.34 -11.54
CA ALA A 50 26.44 10.15 -10.44
C ALA A 50 27.05 9.67 -9.12
N SER A 51 27.30 10.61 -8.20
CA SER A 51 27.79 10.25 -6.88
C SER A 51 26.79 9.33 -6.17
N MET A 52 27.28 8.40 -5.34
CA MET A 52 26.41 7.56 -4.51
C MET A 52 25.42 8.37 -3.67
N GLU A 53 25.82 9.58 -3.24
CA GLU A 53 24.95 10.48 -2.51
C GLU A 53 23.75 10.94 -3.35
N LEU A 54 23.99 11.35 -4.60
CA LEU A 54 22.93 11.77 -5.52
C LEU A 54 22.01 10.59 -5.89
N GLN A 55 22.57 9.39 -6.10
CA GLN A 55 21.79 8.18 -6.34
C GLN A 55 20.90 7.83 -5.13
N ALA A 56 21.43 7.94 -3.91
CA ALA A 56 20.67 7.69 -2.69
C ALA A 56 19.56 8.73 -2.47
N GLN A 57 19.85 10.02 -2.71
CA GLN A 57 18.85 11.09 -2.64
C GLN A 57 17.75 10.90 -3.69
N ALA A 58 18.12 10.52 -4.91
CA ALA A 58 17.14 10.26 -5.97
C ALA A 58 16.23 9.08 -5.65
N ALA A 59 16.79 7.97 -5.14
CA ALA A 59 16.01 6.81 -4.72
C ALA A 59 15.09 7.14 -3.53
N PHE A 60 15.55 7.97 -2.58
CA PHE A 60 14.74 8.44 -1.47
C PHE A 60 13.56 9.28 -1.95
N VAL A 61 13.80 10.24 -2.85
CA VAL A 61 12.72 11.08 -3.41
C VAL A 61 11.77 10.26 -4.26
N ALA A 62 12.24 9.33 -5.08
CA ALA A 62 11.37 8.42 -5.83
C ALA A 62 10.46 7.59 -4.91
N SER A 63 11.00 7.11 -3.78
CA SER A 63 10.20 6.44 -2.76
C SER A 63 9.16 7.38 -2.14
N LEU A 64 9.56 8.61 -1.80
CA LEU A 64 8.68 9.60 -1.18
C LEU A 64 7.53 10.01 -2.12
N LEU A 65 7.82 10.24 -3.40
CA LEU A 65 6.84 10.61 -4.42
C LEU A 65 5.82 9.49 -4.67
N GLY A 66 6.17 8.22 -4.40
CA GLY A 66 5.21 7.11 -4.42
C GLY A 66 4.21 7.15 -3.26
N ASP A 67 4.53 7.85 -2.18
CA ASP A 67 3.73 7.91 -0.96
C ASP A 67 2.90 9.20 -0.82
N ILE A 68 3.25 10.25 -1.57
CA ILE A 68 2.62 11.57 -1.54
C ILE A 68 1.65 11.73 -2.71
N ARG A 69 0.43 12.15 -2.41
CA ARG A 69 -0.46 12.79 -3.39
C ARG A 69 -0.57 14.26 -3.04
N GLN A 70 -0.15 15.13 -3.94
CA GLN A 70 -0.27 16.57 -3.76
C GLN A 70 -1.08 17.17 -4.90
N THR A 71 -2.05 17.99 -4.55
CA THR A 71 -2.93 18.68 -5.49
C THR A 71 -2.88 20.18 -5.21
N ILE A 72 -2.73 20.97 -6.27
CA ILE A 72 -2.76 22.42 -6.26
C ILE A 72 -4.00 22.88 -7.01
N ILE A 73 -4.81 23.71 -6.39
CA ILE A 73 -6.03 24.26 -6.96
C ILE A 73 -5.80 25.76 -7.15
N LEU A 74 -5.85 26.22 -8.39
CA LEU A 74 -5.70 27.64 -8.75
C LEU A 74 -7.03 28.15 -9.28
N GLN A 75 -7.65 29.10 -8.60
CA GLN A 75 -8.93 29.69 -9.03
C GLN A 75 -8.71 30.92 -9.91
N PRO A 76 -9.63 31.22 -10.86
CA PRO A 76 -9.48 32.37 -11.76
C PRO A 76 -9.40 33.74 -11.05
N ASP A 77 -9.98 33.83 -9.85
CA ASP A 77 -10.02 35.03 -9.02
C ASP A 77 -8.74 35.28 -8.20
N GLY A 78 -7.73 34.42 -8.35
CA GLY A 78 -6.47 34.50 -7.63
C GLY A 78 -6.45 33.73 -6.31
N ALA A 79 -7.54 33.04 -5.92
CA ALA A 79 -7.50 32.14 -4.77
C ALA A 79 -6.72 30.85 -5.10
N ALA A 80 -5.95 30.35 -4.12
CA ALA A 80 -5.19 29.12 -4.24
C ALA A 80 -5.49 28.17 -3.07
N GLY A 81 -5.41 26.87 -3.34
CA GLY A 81 -5.45 25.83 -2.32
C GLY A 81 -4.43 24.75 -2.63
N VAL A 82 -3.89 24.14 -1.58
CA VAL A 82 -3.10 22.92 -1.69
C VAL A 82 -3.65 21.89 -0.74
N GLU A 83 -3.70 20.66 -1.25
CA GLU A 83 -3.98 19.47 -0.48
C GLU A 83 -2.80 18.51 -0.62
N MET A 84 -2.31 18.01 0.50
CA MET A 84 -1.29 16.96 0.55
C MET A 84 -1.84 15.78 1.34
N ILE A 85 -1.73 14.59 0.76
CA ILE A 85 -2.07 13.32 1.40
C ILE A 85 -0.79 12.48 1.45
N MET A 86 -0.39 12.10 2.66
CA MET A 86 0.75 11.23 2.91
C MET A 86 0.32 10.09 3.83
N GLY A 87 0.12 8.89 3.26
CA GLY A 87 -0.45 7.78 4.00
C GLY A 87 -1.88 8.06 4.47
N ALA A 88 -2.10 8.13 5.79
CA ALA A 88 -3.39 8.44 6.41
C ALA A 88 -3.52 9.92 6.81
N GLU A 89 -2.44 10.69 6.75
CA GLU A 89 -2.43 12.10 7.11
C GLU A 89 -2.87 12.94 5.90
N ARG A 90 -3.73 13.91 6.16
CA ARG A 90 -4.22 14.87 5.19
C ARG A 90 -3.98 16.27 5.72
N GLU A 91 -3.25 17.06 4.95
CA GLU A 91 -2.98 18.45 5.23
C GLU A 91 -3.54 19.31 4.10
N SER A 92 -4.03 20.49 4.46
CA SER A 92 -4.54 21.46 3.50
C SER A 92 -4.16 22.87 3.92
N ALA A 93 -3.78 23.68 2.94
CA ALA A 93 -3.51 25.10 3.13
C ALA A 93 -4.23 25.90 2.05
N GLY A 94 -4.62 27.12 2.38
CA GLY A 94 -5.32 28.04 1.47
C GLY A 94 -4.57 29.36 1.37
N GLY A 95 -4.73 30.06 0.26
CA GLY A 95 -4.11 31.37 0.09
C GLY A 95 -4.39 31.97 -1.26
N THR A 96 -3.39 32.62 -1.84
CA THR A 96 -3.52 33.33 -3.12
C THR A 96 -2.43 32.92 -4.09
N TRP A 97 -2.69 33.13 -5.38
CA TRP A 97 -1.67 33.02 -6.40
C TRP A 97 -1.73 34.22 -7.34
N GLU A 98 -0.57 34.53 -7.91
CA GLU A 98 -0.43 35.56 -8.92
C GLU A 98 0.60 35.17 -9.97
N ARG A 99 0.51 35.77 -11.15
CA ARG A 99 1.49 35.58 -12.21
C ARG A 99 2.68 36.50 -11.97
N VAL A 100 3.89 35.94 -11.93
CA VAL A 100 5.14 36.69 -11.74
C VAL A 100 6.06 36.41 -12.92
N GLY A 101 6.14 37.37 -13.85
CA GLY A 101 6.88 37.21 -15.10
C GLY A 101 6.33 36.04 -15.95
N ALA A 102 7.18 35.06 -16.25
CA ALA A 102 6.79 33.85 -16.98
C ALA A 102 6.23 32.74 -16.07
N GLY A 103 6.40 32.86 -14.74
CA GLY A 103 5.96 31.88 -13.76
C GLY A 103 4.70 32.30 -13.00
N ILE A 104 4.37 31.53 -11.97
CA ILE A 104 3.37 31.89 -10.96
C ILE A 104 4.00 31.80 -9.57
N SER A 105 3.50 32.63 -8.68
CA SER A 105 3.80 32.62 -7.25
C SER A 105 2.54 32.23 -6.51
N VAL A 106 2.61 31.19 -5.68
CA VAL A 106 1.50 30.70 -4.86
C VAL A 106 1.89 30.89 -3.40
N THR A 107 1.15 31.73 -2.68
CA THR A 107 1.35 31.97 -1.25
C THR A 107 0.24 31.25 -0.49
N LEU A 108 0.61 30.34 0.38
CA LEU A 108 -0.32 29.55 1.18
C LEU A 108 -0.15 29.89 2.65
N THR A 109 -1.26 29.89 3.38
CA THR A 109 -1.30 30.04 4.83
C THR A 109 -1.90 28.79 5.45
N ASP A 110 -1.20 28.21 6.41
CA ASP A 110 -1.64 27.00 7.12
C ASP A 110 -2.62 27.33 8.26
N ALA A 111 -3.07 26.29 8.97
CA ALA A 111 -3.98 26.45 10.12
C ALA A 111 -3.34 27.21 11.31
N THR A 112 -2.02 27.32 11.36
CA THR A 112 -1.27 28.06 12.40
C THR A 112 -1.10 29.54 12.05
N GLY A 113 -1.43 29.94 10.81
CA GLY A 113 -1.21 31.28 10.29
C GLY A 113 0.19 31.50 9.71
N ALA A 114 1.03 30.47 9.68
CA ALA A 114 2.32 30.53 8.99
C ALA A 114 2.07 30.58 7.49
N SER A 115 2.79 31.46 6.79
CA SER A 115 2.65 31.63 5.35
C SER A 115 3.94 31.27 4.62
N GLU A 116 3.81 30.53 3.52
CA GLU A 116 4.90 30.11 2.66
C GLU A 116 4.58 30.46 1.21
N THR A 117 5.58 30.89 0.45
CA THR A 117 5.43 31.25 -0.96
C THR A 117 6.24 30.30 -1.84
N MET A 118 5.56 29.64 -2.77
CA MET A 118 6.12 28.71 -3.74
C MET A 118 6.09 29.29 -5.15
N SER A 119 7.18 29.12 -5.89
CA SER A 119 7.28 29.59 -7.27
C SER A 119 7.20 28.44 -8.26
N PHE A 120 6.27 28.51 -9.21
CA PHE A 120 6.11 27.51 -10.26
C PHE A 120 6.41 28.09 -11.63
N THR A 121 7.04 27.30 -12.49
CA THR A 121 7.32 27.65 -13.88
C THR A 121 6.47 26.77 -14.80
N PRO A 122 5.55 27.35 -15.59
CA PRO A 122 4.85 26.61 -16.64
C PRO A 122 5.84 26.00 -17.64
N SER A 123 5.68 24.72 -17.94
CA SER A 123 6.52 23.96 -18.86
C SER A 123 5.65 23.01 -19.69
N GLY A 124 5.16 23.50 -20.84
CA GLY A 124 4.20 22.77 -21.67
C GLY A 124 2.90 22.54 -20.90
N ARG A 125 2.54 21.26 -20.70
CA ARG A 125 1.35 20.84 -19.94
C ARG A 125 1.57 20.73 -18.42
N HIS A 126 2.76 21.07 -17.94
CA HIS A 126 3.12 20.91 -16.53
C HIS A 126 3.36 22.25 -15.85
N LEU A 127 3.13 22.31 -14.54
CA LEU A 127 3.75 23.29 -13.65
C LEU A 127 4.97 22.64 -13.00
N ALA A 128 6.15 23.25 -13.17
CA ALA A 128 7.39 22.78 -12.57
C ALA A 128 7.68 23.55 -11.28
N PHE A 129 7.94 22.83 -10.19
CA PHE A 129 8.30 23.37 -8.88
C PHE A 129 9.64 22.83 -8.43
N THR A 130 10.58 23.70 -8.05
CA THR A 130 11.87 23.30 -7.51
C THR A 130 11.92 23.65 -6.02
N PRO A 131 11.80 22.67 -5.11
CA PRO A 131 11.96 22.92 -3.69
C PRO A 131 13.39 23.40 -3.41
N GLN A 132 13.56 24.56 -2.76
CA GLN A 132 14.89 25.14 -2.53
C GLN A 132 15.74 24.30 -1.58
N ASP A 133 15.11 23.65 -0.61
CA ASP A 133 15.80 22.94 0.47
C ASP A 133 16.08 21.46 0.19
N TRP A 134 15.55 20.92 -0.91
CA TRP A 134 15.65 19.47 -1.17
C TRP A 134 16.91 19.09 -1.96
N GLY A 135 17.64 20.08 -2.48
CA GLY A 135 18.85 19.84 -3.27
C GLY A 135 18.62 19.01 -4.54
N LEU A 136 17.37 18.92 -5.02
CA LEU A 136 17.05 18.07 -6.16
C LEU A 136 17.59 18.66 -7.47
N PRO A 137 18.16 17.82 -8.35
CA PRO A 137 18.65 18.27 -9.64
C PRO A 137 17.52 18.55 -10.64
N VAL A 138 16.27 18.17 -10.31
CA VAL A 138 15.10 18.27 -11.20
C VAL A 138 13.89 18.85 -10.45
N PRO A 139 13.01 19.59 -11.15
CA PRO A 139 11.77 20.08 -10.55
C PRO A 139 10.74 18.94 -10.40
N LEU A 140 9.90 19.05 -9.37
CA LEU A 140 8.63 18.33 -9.28
C LEU A 140 7.69 18.83 -10.37
N LEU A 141 7.00 17.91 -11.04
CA LEU A 141 6.06 18.23 -12.10
C LEU A 141 4.63 18.05 -11.62
N PHE A 142 3.79 19.02 -11.90
CA PHE A 142 2.34 18.93 -11.68
C PHE A 142 1.64 18.96 -13.02
N THR A 143 0.73 18.03 -13.26
CA THR A 143 -0.04 17.93 -14.50
C THR A 143 -1.46 18.43 -14.25
N ARG A 144 -2.01 19.20 -15.19
CA ARG A 144 -3.37 19.71 -15.07
C ARG A 144 -4.37 18.57 -15.23
N GLU A 145 -5.34 18.51 -14.34
CA GLU A 145 -6.47 17.59 -14.45
C GLU A 145 -7.26 17.92 -15.74
N GLY A 146 -7.38 16.94 -16.64
CA GLY A 146 -7.99 17.09 -17.97
C GLY A 146 -7.02 17.25 -19.16
N ASP A 147 -5.76 17.64 -18.93
CA ASP A 147 -4.70 17.73 -19.97
C ASP A 147 -3.72 16.54 -19.93
N ALA A 148 -3.97 15.57 -19.04
CA ALA A 148 -3.34 14.26 -19.12
C ALA A 148 -3.57 13.70 -20.55
N PRO A 149 -2.56 13.04 -21.17
CA PRO A 149 -2.81 12.36 -22.43
C PRO A 149 -4.01 11.42 -22.19
N PRO A 150 -4.94 11.27 -23.15
CA PRO A 150 -6.05 10.35 -22.98
C PRO A 150 -5.44 9.04 -22.48
N PRO A 151 -5.89 8.52 -21.32
CA PRO A 151 -5.26 7.35 -20.73
C PRO A 151 -5.20 6.30 -21.83
N GLU A 152 -3.99 5.88 -22.18
CA GLU A 152 -3.81 4.79 -23.12
C GLU A 152 -4.45 3.57 -22.46
N ALA A 153 -5.68 3.27 -22.92
CA ALA A 153 -6.75 2.65 -22.17
C ALA A 153 -7.13 3.44 -20.90
N ALA A 154 -8.35 3.98 -20.87
CA ALA A 154 -9.02 4.34 -19.63
C ALA A 154 -8.68 3.30 -18.56
N GLU A 155 -8.07 3.73 -17.46
CA GLU A 155 -8.39 3.13 -16.18
C GLU A 155 -9.91 3.18 -16.14
N ALA A 156 -10.53 2.04 -16.44
CA ALA A 156 -11.93 1.86 -16.20
C ALA A 156 -12.16 2.41 -14.80
N GLU A 157 -13.18 3.27 -14.63
CA GLU A 157 -13.80 3.43 -13.31
C GLU A 157 -13.76 2.06 -12.65
N PRO A 158 -13.18 1.91 -11.44
CA PRO A 158 -12.99 0.60 -10.84
C PRO A 158 -14.30 -0.13 -11.01
N ALA A 159 -14.29 -1.18 -11.83
CA ALA A 159 -15.50 -1.92 -12.16
C ALA A 159 -16.18 -2.18 -10.82
N PRO A 160 -17.48 -1.83 -10.68
CA PRO A 160 -18.15 -1.87 -9.39
C PRO A 160 -17.75 -3.15 -8.69
N GLU A 161 -17.09 -3.01 -7.53
CA GLU A 161 -16.51 -4.12 -6.79
C GLU A 161 -17.53 -5.24 -6.77
N ALA A 162 -17.17 -6.39 -7.33
CA ALA A 162 -18.08 -7.51 -7.43
C ALA A 162 -18.56 -7.81 -6.01
N PRO A 163 -19.88 -7.80 -5.75
CA PRO A 163 -20.41 -8.07 -4.42
C PRO A 163 -19.83 -9.39 -3.94
N ALA A 164 -19.36 -9.43 -2.68
CA ALA A 164 -18.74 -10.60 -2.07
C ALA A 164 -19.45 -11.88 -2.52
N GLU A 165 -18.79 -12.61 -3.42
CA GLU A 165 -19.41 -13.71 -4.11
C GLU A 165 -19.68 -14.80 -3.06
N ARG A 166 -20.93 -15.25 -2.94
CA ARG A 166 -21.22 -16.41 -2.09
C ARG A 166 -20.75 -17.64 -2.84
N TRP A 167 -19.51 -18.02 -2.58
CA TRP A 167 -18.94 -19.25 -3.10
C TRP A 167 -19.71 -20.46 -2.56
N PRO A 168 -20.08 -21.42 -3.40
CA PRO A 168 -20.70 -22.65 -2.92
C PRO A 168 -19.70 -23.37 -2.02
N MET A 169 -20.16 -23.78 -0.83
CA MET A 169 -19.37 -24.64 0.03
C MET A 169 -19.05 -25.95 -0.71
N PRO A 170 -17.80 -26.40 -0.72
CA PRO A 170 -17.46 -27.68 -1.33
C PRO A 170 -18.20 -28.80 -0.60
N ALA A 171 -18.74 -29.76 -1.35
CA ALA A 171 -19.48 -30.89 -0.79
C ALA A 171 -18.58 -31.81 0.05
N GLU A 172 -17.30 -31.87 -0.30
CA GLU A 172 -16.25 -32.60 0.41
C GLU A 172 -15.02 -31.73 0.55
N CYS A 173 -14.33 -31.87 1.68
CA CYS A 173 -13.12 -31.10 1.91
C CYS A 173 -11.92 -31.66 1.17
N PRO A 174 -11.09 -30.78 0.58
CA PRO A 174 -9.97 -31.24 -0.23
C PRO A 174 -9.03 -32.09 0.62
N PRO A 175 -8.39 -33.10 0.02
CA PRO A 175 -7.39 -33.90 0.71
C PRO A 175 -6.22 -33.02 1.21
N PRO A 176 -5.31 -33.56 2.04
CA PRO A 176 -4.10 -32.86 2.46
C PRO A 176 -3.33 -32.26 1.28
N ALA A 177 -2.54 -31.22 1.55
CA ALA A 177 -1.92 -30.39 0.52
C ALA A 177 -1.26 -31.19 -0.59
N VAL A 178 -1.48 -30.75 -1.84
CA VAL A 178 -0.79 -31.35 -3.00
C VAL A 178 0.70 -31.03 -2.94
N LEU A 179 1.06 -29.91 -2.28
CA LEU A 179 2.45 -29.58 -2.01
C LEU A 179 3.13 -30.71 -1.23
N PRO A 180 4.34 -31.12 -1.65
CA PRO A 180 5.06 -32.17 -0.95
C PRO A 180 5.23 -31.82 0.53
N PRO A 181 5.17 -32.83 1.43
CA PRO A 181 5.55 -32.66 2.80
C PRO A 181 6.93 -32.02 2.88
N ARG A 182 7.14 -31.16 3.88
CA ARG A 182 8.44 -30.56 4.09
C ARG A 182 9.44 -31.65 4.49
N ALA A 183 10.69 -31.46 4.07
CA ALA A 183 11.78 -32.30 4.54
C ALA A 183 11.81 -32.29 6.07
N GLU A 184 12.18 -33.40 6.68
CA GLU A 184 12.29 -33.49 8.13
C GLU A 184 13.23 -32.40 8.66
N GLY A 185 12.78 -31.67 9.70
CA GLY A 185 13.50 -30.54 10.29
C GLY A 185 13.44 -29.22 9.50
N ALA A 186 12.76 -29.18 8.35
CA ALA A 186 12.47 -27.92 7.67
C ALA A 186 11.43 -27.09 8.46
N PRO A 187 11.49 -25.75 8.36
CA PRO A 187 10.58 -24.90 9.12
C PRO A 187 9.13 -25.10 8.72
N VAL A 188 8.26 -24.99 9.71
CA VAL A 188 6.82 -24.82 9.49
C VAL A 188 6.60 -23.48 8.81
N ASP A 189 5.90 -23.52 7.68
CA ASP A 189 5.72 -22.40 6.75
C ASP A 189 4.24 -22.21 6.40
N ASP A 190 3.36 -22.56 7.34
CA ASP A 190 1.93 -22.59 7.12
C ASP A 190 1.15 -21.68 8.08
N ILE A 191 -0.03 -21.26 7.64
CA ILE A 191 -1.07 -20.69 8.48
C ILE A 191 -2.32 -21.52 8.24
N LEU A 192 -2.75 -22.28 9.26
CA LEU A 192 -3.94 -23.14 9.17
C LEU A 192 -3.90 -24.11 7.97
N GLY A 193 -2.73 -24.68 7.66
CA GLY A 193 -2.55 -25.56 6.50
C GLY A 193 -2.40 -24.84 5.16
N LEU A 194 -2.51 -23.51 5.10
CA LEU A 194 -2.23 -22.71 3.91
C LEU A 194 -0.73 -22.39 3.84
N ARG A 195 -0.11 -22.60 2.66
CA ARG A 195 1.35 -22.48 2.49
C ARG A 195 1.69 -21.71 1.21
N PRO A 196 2.78 -20.92 1.19
CA PRO A 196 3.31 -20.40 -0.07
C PRO A 196 3.56 -21.54 -1.09
N GLY A 197 3.20 -21.30 -2.34
CA GLY A 197 3.25 -22.24 -3.45
C GLY A 197 1.91 -22.94 -3.75
N MET A 198 0.91 -22.85 -2.88
CA MET A 198 -0.42 -23.44 -3.16
C MET A 198 -1.13 -22.70 -4.30
N GLY A 199 -1.94 -23.44 -5.07
CA GLY A 199 -2.79 -22.87 -6.11
C GLY A 199 -4.02 -22.14 -5.55
N PHE A 200 -4.60 -21.22 -6.33
CA PHE A 200 -5.80 -20.47 -5.91
C PHE A 200 -6.96 -21.37 -5.49
N VAL A 201 -7.31 -22.35 -6.32
CA VAL A 201 -8.42 -23.30 -6.04
C VAL A 201 -8.17 -24.08 -4.75
N GLU A 202 -6.94 -24.56 -4.55
CA GLU A 202 -6.57 -25.29 -3.33
C GLU A 202 -6.71 -24.42 -2.08
N VAL A 203 -6.22 -23.17 -2.11
CA VAL A 203 -6.34 -22.23 -1.00
C VAL A 203 -7.80 -21.94 -0.69
N ARG A 204 -8.60 -21.59 -1.72
CA ARG A 204 -10.02 -21.28 -1.58
C ARG A 204 -10.79 -22.43 -0.93
N ASP A 205 -10.62 -23.65 -1.43
CA ASP A 205 -11.38 -24.80 -0.96
C ASP A 205 -10.99 -25.16 0.49
N ARG A 206 -9.72 -25.01 0.87
CA ARG A 206 -9.26 -25.16 2.26
C ARG A 206 -9.90 -24.15 3.21
N ILE A 207 -9.95 -22.88 2.79
CA ILE A 207 -10.58 -21.81 3.58
C ILE A 207 -12.07 -22.11 3.76
N LEU A 208 -12.79 -22.40 2.67
CA LEU A 208 -14.22 -22.70 2.71
C LEU A 208 -14.51 -23.88 3.65
N CYS A 209 -13.69 -24.93 3.57
CA CYS A 209 -13.84 -26.10 4.44
C CYS A 209 -13.69 -25.87 5.93
N ARG A 210 -12.94 -24.83 6.33
CA ARG A 210 -12.83 -24.47 7.74
C ARG A 210 -14.12 -23.86 8.28
N GLY A 211 -14.91 -23.20 7.44
CA GLY A 211 -16.20 -22.61 7.80
C GLY A 211 -16.16 -21.42 8.77
N SER A 212 -14.98 -21.01 9.29
CA SER A 212 -14.88 -19.91 10.27
C SER A 212 -14.88 -18.51 9.64
N THR A 213 -14.66 -18.43 8.33
CA THR A 213 -14.60 -17.19 7.53
C THR A 213 -15.53 -17.31 6.32
N PRO A 214 -16.84 -17.06 6.47
CA PRO A 214 -17.85 -17.34 5.43
C PRO A 214 -17.84 -16.37 4.25
N HIS A 215 -17.18 -15.21 4.37
CA HIS A 215 -17.14 -14.20 3.31
C HIS A 215 -15.82 -14.28 2.58
N LEU A 216 -15.85 -14.64 1.28
CA LEU A 216 -14.70 -14.66 0.40
C LEU A 216 -14.81 -13.57 -0.65
N GLU A 217 -13.68 -12.92 -0.94
CA GLU A 217 -13.59 -11.82 -1.88
C GLU A 217 -12.21 -11.85 -2.57
N THR A 218 -12.14 -11.45 -3.84
CA THR A 218 -10.88 -11.38 -4.58
C THR A 218 -10.62 -9.99 -5.10
N ALA A 219 -9.36 -9.57 -5.11
CA ALA A 219 -8.94 -8.32 -5.76
C ALA A 219 -8.05 -8.62 -6.97
N ALA A 220 -8.31 -7.92 -8.07
CA ALA A 220 -7.59 -8.13 -9.32
C ALA A 220 -6.15 -7.60 -9.27
N LEU A 221 -5.91 -6.52 -8.53
CA LEU A 221 -4.64 -5.79 -8.51
C LEU A 221 -4.12 -5.62 -7.08
N TRP A 222 -2.83 -5.89 -6.90
CA TRP A 222 -2.08 -5.55 -5.70
C TRP A 222 -0.61 -5.25 -5.97
N ASN A 223 0.15 -6.18 -6.57
CA ASN A 223 1.60 -6.01 -6.81
C ASN A 223 1.94 -5.46 -8.20
N VAL A 224 1.19 -5.83 -9.23
CA VAL A 224 1.43 -5.31 -10.59
C VAL A 224 0.73 -3.97 -10.77
N ARG A 225 1.34 -3.07 -11.56
CA ARG A 225 0.80 -1.72 -11.79
C ARG A 225 -0.45 -1.72 -12.67
N GLN A 226 -0.53 -2.65 -13.63
CA GLN A 226 -1.60 -2.76 -14.61
C GLN A 226 -1.87 -4.23 -14.94
N ASN A 227 -3.12 -4.57 -15.21
CA ASN A 227 -3.52 -5.89 -15.73
C ASN A 227 -4.01 -5.84 -17.17
N TYR A 228 -3.93 -4.69 -17.85
CA TYR A 228 -4.36 -4.50 -19.24
C TYR A 228 -5.81 -4.93 -19.52
N GLY A 229 -6.69 -4.82 -18.51
CA GLY A 229 -8.08 -5.30 -18.61
C GLY A 229 -8.23 -6.82 -18.62
N LEU A 230 -7.16 -7.58 -18.39
CA LEU A 230 -7.19 -9.02 -18.22
C LEU A 230 -7.74 -9.39 -16.84
N SER A 231 -8.51 -10.47 -16.77
CA SER A 231 -9.02 -10.99 -15.50
C SER A 231 -7.87 -11.60 -14.69
N THR A 232 -7.62 -11.04 -13.50
CA THR A 232 -6.57 -11.47 -12.59
C THR A 232 -7.13 -11.62 -11.18
N ARG A 233 -6.47 -12.42 -10.34
CA ARG A 233 -6.84 -12.64 -8.93
C ARG A 233 -5.58 -12.59 -8.07
N GLN A 234 -5.09 -11.39 -7.80
CA GLN A 234 -3.85 -11.19 -7.04
C GLN A 234 -4.06 -11.33 -5.54
N LEU A 235 -5.26 -11.06 -5.04
CA LEU A 235 -5.58 -11.29 -3.64
C LEU A 235 -6.83 -12.13 -3.47
N LEU A 236 -6.86 -12.92 -2.41
CA LEU A 236 -8.05 -13.55 -1.84
C LEU A 236 -8.15 -13.12 -0.38
N ARG A 237 -9.31 -12.63 0.03
CA ARG A 237 -9.65 -12.36 1.43
C ARG A 237 -10.76 -13.31 1.86
N ALA A 238 -10.62 -13.86 3.06
CA ALA A 238 -11.67 -14.60 3.74
C ALA A 238 -11.86 -14.02 5.15
N THR A 239 -13.09 -13.68 5.52
CA THR A 239 -13.37 -13.06 6.82
C THR A 239 -14.74 -13.45 7.36
N ASN A 240 -14.93 -13.24 8.67
CA ASN A 240 -16.23 -13.28 9.34
C ASN A 240 -16.76 -11.89 9.72
N GLY A 241 -16.09 -10.82 9.28
CA GLY A 241 -16.56 -9.45 9.50
C GLY A 241 -17.77 -9.11 8.63
N GLU A 242 -18.63 -8.26 9.16
CA GLU A 242 -19.83 -7.79 8.48
C GLU A 242 -19.48 -6.65 7.51
N PRO A 243 -20.11 -6.55 6.32
CA PRO A 243 -19.92 -5.43 5.42
C PRO A 243 -20.24 -4.09 6.08
N CYS A 244 -19.39 -3.10 5.84
CA CYS A 244 -19.68 -1.73 6.23
C CYS A 244 -20.68 -1.08 5.26
N THR A 245 -21.87 -0.75 5.74
CA THR A 245 -22.91 -0.05 4.94
C THR A 245 -22.75 1.47 4.93
N THR A 246 -21.96 2.00 5.86
CA THR A 246 -21.61 3.42 6.01
C THR A 246 -20.15 3.51 6.45
N GLN A 247 -19.44 4.60 6.13
CA GLN A 247 -18.09 4.87 6.66
C GLN A 247 -18.16 5.21 8.16
N ALA A 248 -18.46 4.20 8.98
CA ALA A 248 -18.44 4.30 10.42
C ALA A 248 -17.01 4.13 10.94
N ALA A 249 -16.72 4.70 12.12
CA ALA A 249 -15.38 4.74 12.71
C ALA A 249 -14.84 3.36 13.12
N ASP A 250 -15.69 2.32 13.14
CA ASP A 250 -15.38 0.94 13.50
C ASP A 250 -15.07 0.04 12.29
N CYS A 251 -15.14 0.58 11.08
CA CYS A 251 -14.76 -0.12 9.86
C CYS A 251 -13.24 -0.21 9.71
N ASP A 252 -12.77 -1.34 9.21
CA ASP A 252 -11.41 -1.41 8.66
C ASP A 252 -11.29 -0.59 7.37
N ASP A 253 -10.07 -0.41 6.89
CA ASP A 253 -9.81 0.38 5.68
C ASP A 253 -10.26 -0.31 4.39
N GLY A 254 -10.63 -1.60 4.43
CA GLY A 254 -10.90 -2.47 3.29
C GLY A 254 -9.70 -2.73 2.38
N GLY A 255 -8.83 -1.74 2.21
CA GLY A 255 -7.66 -1.77 1.36
C GLY A 255 -8.01 -1.94 -0.12
N ARG A 256 -7.99 -3.19 -0.58
CA ARG A 256 -8.39 -3.59 -1.95
C ARG A 256 -9.68 -4.43 -1.95
N PHE A 257 -10.37 -4.44 -0.82
CA PHE A 257 -11.57 -5.21 -0.57
C PHE A 257 -12.64 -4.32 0.05
N THR A 258 -13.87 -4.82 0.07
CA THR A 258 -14.98 -4.20 0.78
C THR A 258 -14.64 -4.05 2.27
N PRO A 259 -14.72 -2.82 2.84
CA PRO A 259 -14.51 -2.58 4.26
C PRO A 259 -15.43 -3.41 5.17
N ARG A 260 -14.89 -3.86 6.30
CA ARG A 260 -15.57 -4.73 7.27
C ARG A 260 -15.50 -4.18 8.68
N ARG A 261 -16.50 -4.52 9.49
CA ARG A 261 -16.53 -4.29 10.93
C ARG A 261 -16.71 -5.61 11.69
N ASP A 262 -16.54 -5.56 13.01
CA ASP A 262 -16.73 -6.71 13.91
C ASP A 262 -15.91 -7.95 13.52
N LEU A 263 -14.78 -7.72 12.84
CA LEU A 263 -13.92 -8.76 12.31
C LEU A 263 -13.14 -9.43 13.44
N THR A 264 -13.38 -10.74 13.63
CA THR A 264 -12.66 -11.55 14.62
C THR A 264 -11.68 -12.53 13.99
N GLU A 265 -11.94 -12.99 12.77
CA GLU A 265 -10.98 -13.74 11.95
C GLU A 265 -10.91 -13.18 10.52
N GLU A 266 -9.68 -13.12 10.01
CA GLU A 266 -9.39 -12.79 8.63
C GLU A 266 -8.18 -13.56 8.13
N ILE A 267 -8.26 -14.01 6.89
CA ILE A 267 -7.16 -14.59 6.13
C ILE A 267 -7.05 -13.80 4.83
N VAL A 268 -5.86 -13.32 4.50
CA VAL A 268 -5.56 -12.71 3.20
C VAL A 268 -4.44 -13.49 2.55
N VAL A 269 -4.60 -13.83 1.27
CA VAL A 269 -3.60 -14.57 0.50
C VAL A 269 -3.26 -13.78 -0.76
N LEU A 270 -1.97 -13.59 -0.97
CA LEU A 270 -1.41 -12.97 -2.17
C LEU A 270 -0.97 -14.04 -3.17
N PHE A 271 -1.37 -13.85 -4.41
CA PHE A 271 -1.04 -14.69 -5.55
C PHE A 271 -0.29 -13.92 -6.63
N THR A 272 0.53 -14.63 -7.40
CA THR A 272 0.97 -14.21 -8.74
C THR A 272 0.70 -15.31 -9.75
N GLY A 273 0.63 -14.95 -11.04
CA GLY A 273 0.36 -15.85 -12.15
C GLY A 273 -1.01 -15.60 -12.79
N MET A 274 -1.14 -16.01 -14.05
CA MET A 274 -2.39 -15.99 -14.79
C MET A 274 -3.46 -16.89 -14.14
N PRO A 275 -4.76 -16.69 -14.46
CA PRO A 275 -5.82 -17.59 -14.02
C PRO A 275 -5.47 -19.07 -14.23
N GLU A 276 -5.73 -19.89 -13.21
CA GLU A 276 -5.41 -21.33 -13.12
C GLU A 276 -3.93 -21.66 -12.85
N ALA A 277 -3.03 -20.72 -13.14
CA ALA A 277 -1.60 -20.82 -12.85
C ALA A 277 -1.21 -20.13 -11.54
N GLU A 278 -2.14 -19.54 -10.80
CA GLU A 278 -1.84 -18.73 -9.62
C GLU A 278 -1.09 -19.51 -8.54
N ARG A 279 -0.13 -18.85 -7.88
CA ARG A 279 0.62 -19.40 -6.76
C ARG A 279 0.63 -18.44 -5.58
N ALA A 280 0.30 -18.94 -4.40
CA ALA A 280 0.34 -18.17 -3.16
C ALA A 280 1.78 -17.82 -2.79
N HIS A 281 2.04 -16.58 -2.36
CA HIS A 281 3.37 -16.14 -1.93
C HIS A 281 3.41 -15.55 -0.54
N ALA A 282 2.32 -14.91 -0.11
CA ALA A 282 2.17 -14.40 1.22
C ALA A 282 0.77 -14.72 1.75
N ILE A 283 0.70 -15.08 3.02
CA ILE A 283 -0.53 -15.43 3.72
C ILE A 283 -0.52 -14.67 5.03
N TRP A 284 -1.55 -13.87 5.24
CA TRP A 284 -1.80 -13.18 6.51
C TRP A 284 -2.97 -13.83 7.20
N ARG A 285 -2.91 -13.90 8.53
CA ARG A 285 -4.05 -14.19 9.38
C ARG A 285 -4.12 -13.14 10.48
N ARG A 286 -5.31 -12.60 10.67
CA ARG A 286 -5.67 -11.75 11.81
C ARG A 286 -6.67 -12.48 12.67
N THR A 287 -6.45 -12.47 13.97
CA THR A 287 -7.39 -12.97 14.99
C THR A 287 -7.60 -11.87 16.02
N ARG A 288 -8.86 -11.60 16.40
CA ARG A 288 -9.22 -10.75 17.53
C ARG A 288 -9.93 -11.61 18.57
N PHE A 289 -9.48 -11.54 19.81
CA PHE A 289 -10.02 -12.33 20.89
C PHE A 289 -11.10 -11.53 21.63
N PRO A 290 -12.27 -12.10 21.89
CA PRO A 290 -13.23 -11.47 22.80
C PRO A 290 -12.64 -11.49 24.22
N ALA A 291 -13.04 -10.52 25.06
CA ALA A 291 -12.40 -10.26 26.35
C ALA A 291 -12.40 -11.49 27.29
N GLU A 292 -13.45 -12.31 27.22
CA GLU A 292 -13.63 -13.55 27.98
C GLU A 292 -12.78 -14.73 27.50
N ALA A 293 -12.26 -14.66 26.28
CA ALA A 293 -11.42 -15.71 25.66
C ALA A 293 -10.01 -15.22 25.32
N SER A 294 -9.61 -14.05 25.83
CA SER A 294 -8.28 -13.49 25.62
C SER A 294 -7.21 -14.37 26.26
N PRO A 295 -6.29 -14.96 25.46
CA PRO A 295 -5.18 -15.74 25.99
C PRO A 295 -4.12 -14.82 26.60
N SER A 296 -3.20 -15.39 27.38
CA SER A 296 -2.04 -14.62 27.84
C SER A 296 -1.05 -14.43 26.69
N VAL A 297 -0.34 -13.30 26.69
CA VAL A 297 0.75 -13.04 25.72
C VAL A 297 1.79 -14.16 25.78
N ALA A 298 2.14 -14.62 26.99
CA ALA A 298 3.09 -15.72 27.19
C ALA A 298 2.63 -17.03 26.52
N SER A 299 1.34 -17.40 26.65
CA SER A 299 0.81 -18.62 26.02
C SER A 299 0.85 -18.57 24.49
N LEU A 300 0.63 -17.38 23.91
CA LEU A 300 0.76 -17.20 22.46
C LEU A 300 2.22 -17.26 21.99
N VAL A 301 3.16 -16.67 22.74
CA VAL A 301 4.60 -16.78 22.46
C VAL A 301 5.05 -18.23 22.49
N GLU A 302 4.62 -18.99 23.50
CA GLU A 302 4.92 -20.42 23.64
C GLU A 302 4.35 -21.23 22.46
N ALA A 303 3.06 -21.09 22.16
CA ALA A 303 2.41 -21.81 21.07
C ALA A 303 3.04 -21.49 19.68
N LEU A 304 3.40 -20.22 19.44
CA LEU A 304 4.08 -19.83 18.21
C LEU A 304 5.50 -20.39 18.16
N SER A 305 6.20 -20.45 19.29
CA SER A 305 7.55 -21.02 19.36
C SER A 305 7.55 -22.54 19.21
N GLU A 306 6.53 -23.21 19.73
CA GLU A 306 6.31 -24.65 19.50
C GLU A 306 6.07 -24.92 18.01
N LYS A 307 5.23 -24.08 17.37
CA LYS A 307 4.90 -24.25 15.96
C LYS A 307 6.05 -23.91 15.01
N TYR A 308 6.66 -22.73 15.14
CA TYR A 308 7.64 -22.21 14.18
C TYR A 308 9.10 -22.41 14.63
N GLY A 309 9.31 -22.98 15.82
CA GLY A 309 10.60 -23.03 16.48
C GLY A 309 10.92 -21.72 17.21
N ALA A 310 12.11 -21.66 17.80
CA ALA A 310 12.50 -20.49 18.59
C ALA A 310 12.77 -19.27 17.66
N PRO A 311 12.16 -18.08 17.92
CA PRO A 311 12.26 -16.93 17.02
C PRO A 311 13.69 -16.40 16.90
N HIS A 312 14.02 -15.81 15.76
CA HIS A 312 15.29 -15.08 15.57
C HIS A 312 15.26 -13.73 16.26
N PHE A 313 14.09 -13.10 16.28
CA PHE A 313 13.87 -11.80 16.90
C PHE A 313 12.58 -11.81 17.71
N GLN A 314 12.66 -11.21 18.89
CA GLN A 314 11.52 -10.90 19.74
C GLN A 314 11.64 -9.44 20.16
N GLU A 315 10.65 -8.64 19.81
CA GLU A 315 10.59 -7.19 20.04
C GLU A 315 9.36 -6.90 20.92
N THR A 316 9.59 -6.33 22.10
CA THR A 316 8.53 -5.98 23.07
C THR A 316 8.45 -4.46 23.31
N GLU A 317 9.40 -3.70 22.80
CA GLU A 317 9.47 -2.25 22.90
C GLU A 317 9.51 -1.63 21.51
N SER A 318 9.15 -0.34 21.39
CA SER A 318 9.13 0.38 20.11
C SER A 318 10.51 0.30 19.44
N GLY A 319 10.62 -0.51 18.39
CA GLY A 319 11.84 -0.69 17.62
C GLY A 319 12.27 0.58 16.89
N MET A 320 13.58 0.76 16.73
CA MET A 320 14.28 1.92 16.14
C MET A 320 14.06 2.10 14.61
N TYR A 321 13.30 1.20 13.96
CA TYR A 321 13.05 1.22 12.52
C TYR A 321 11.55 1.18 12.24
N ASN A 322 11.13 1.47 11.01
CA ASN A 322 9.78 1.29 10.45
C ASN A 322 9.16 -0.12 10.61
N THR A 323 9.84 -1.01 11.35
CA THR A 323 9.34 -2.23 11.96
C THR A 323 8.69 -2.01 13.33
N SER A 324 8.56 -0.77 13.82
CA SER A 324 8.10 -0.48 15.19
C SER A 324 6.80 -1.24 15.48
N PRO A 325 6.82 -2.20 16.42
CA PRO A 325 5.61 -2.83 16.90
C PRO A 325 4.62 -1.74 17.34
N ARG A 326 3.33 -1.98 17.17
CA ARG A 326 2.33 -1.12 17.82
C ARG A 326 2.67 -1.03 19.30
N ARG A 327 2.53 0.15 19.90
CA ARG A 327 2.95 0.38 21.29
C ARG A 327 2.37 -0.70 22.21
N GLY A 328 3.25 -1.40 22.93
CA GLY A 328 2.90 -2.49 23.85
C GLY A 328 2.72 -3.87 23.22
N SER A 329 2.82 -3.99 21.89
CA SER A 329 2.75 -5.31 21.22
C SER A 329 4.06 -6.08 21.32
N THR A 330 3.93 -7.41 21.29
CA THR A 330 5.06 -8.33 21.19
C THR A 330 5.16 -8.86 19.77
N THR A 331 6.26 -8.57 19.08
CA THR A 331 6.51 -9.08 17.73
C THR A 331 7.56 -10.19 17.76
N LEU A 332 7.25 -11.33 17.13
CA LEU A 332 8.14 -12.46 16.92
C LEU A 332 8.46 -12.58 15.43
N SER A 333 9.70 -12.90 15.08
CA SER A 333 10.09 -13.06 13.67
C SER A 333 11.06 -14.21 13.45
N TRP A 334 10.81 -14.97 12.38
CA TRP A 334 11.64 -16.05 11.88
C TRP A 334 12.07 -15.74 10.45
N VAL A 335 13.37 -15.78 10.20
CA VAL A 335 13.97 -15.45 8.90
C VAL A 335 14.71 -16.63 8.31
N TYR A 336 14.56 -16.79 7.00
CA TYR A 336 15.19 -17.85 6.22
C TYR A 336 16.00 -17.24 5.07
N ASP A 337 17.11 -17.90 4.72
CA ASP A 337 17.93 -17.48 3.58
C ASP A 337 17.14 -17.63 2.25
N PRO A 338 17.61 -17.07 1.12
CA PRO A 338 16.92 -17.22 -0.18
C PRO A 338 16.66 -18.65 -0.65
N ARG A 339 17.34 -19.65 -0.04
CA ARG A 339 17.16 -21.08 -0.30
C ARG A 339 16.23 -21.74 0.73
N ASN A 340 15.53 -20.94 1.53
CA ASN A 340 14.63 -21.36 2.61
C ASN A 340 15.29 -22.20 3.70
N ARG A 341 16.58 -22.00 3.95
CA ARG A 341 17.28 -22.61 5.08
C ARG A 341 17.20 -21.69 6.29
N ALA A 342 17.03 -22.29 7.46
CA ALA A 342 17.03 -21.54 8.71
C ALA A 342 18.36 -20.80 8.86
N VAL A 343 18.29 -19.48 9.06
CA VAL A 343 19.48 -18.69 9.35
C VAL A 343 19.92 -19.01 10.77
N PRO A 344 21.20 -19.31 11.05
CA PRO A 344 21.68 -19.46 12.40
C PRO A 344 21.47 -18.18 13.22
N ARG A 345 21.12 -18.28 14.50
CA ARG A 345 20.73 -17.13 15.33
C ARG A 345 21.83 -16.07 15.40
N GLU A 346 23.09 -16.50 15.47
CA GLU A 346 24.27 -15.64 15.49
C GLU A 346 24.47 -14.85 14.18
N GLN A 347 23.84 -15.26 13.08
CA GLN A 347 23.91 -14.59 11.78
C GLN A 347 22.65 -13.78 11.47
N ALA A 348 21.58 -13.96 12.25
CA ALA A 348 20.27 -13.36 11.97
C ALA A 348 20.33 -11.83 11.91
N ALA A 349 21.18 -11.18 12.70
CA ALA A 349 21.33 -9.72 12.72
C ALA A 349 21.56 -9.11 11.31
N GLY A 350 22.32 -9.79 10.44
CA GLY A 350 22.56 -9.35 9.06
C GLY A 350 21.32 -9.41 8.15
N PHE A 351 20.32 -10.21 8.51
CA PHE A 351 19.05 -10.36 7.79
C PHE A 351 17.96 -9.41 8.30
N ARG A 352 18.13 -8.79 9.47
CA ARG A 352 17.10 -7.96 10.12
C ARG A 352 16.55 -6.88 9.19
N ARG A 353 17.45 -6.02 8.69
CA ARG A 353 17.08 -4.87 7.83
C ARG A 353 16.46 -5.33 6.50
N ASN A 354 17.03 -6.38 5.91
CA ASN A 354 16.66 -6.80 4.55
C ASN A 354 15.39 -7.65 4.52
N CYS A 355 15.10 -8.39 5.59
CA CYS A 355 13.97 -9.34 5.61
C CYS A 355 12.78 -8.89 6.46
N LEU A 356 12.96 -8.00 7.45
CA LEU A 356 11.87 -7.62 8.36
C LEU A 356 11.26 -6.25 8.09
N ASN A 357 11.95 -5.36 7.39
CA ASN A 357 11.47 -3.99 7.15
C ASN A 357 10.23 -3.90 6.23
N GLY A 358 9.82 -5.01 5.62
CA GLY A 358 8.78 -5.02 4.60
C GLY A 358 7.54 -5.83 4.92
N PRO A 359 7.65 -7.14 5.21
CA PRO A 359 6.50 -7.96 5.58
C PRO A 359 5.91 -7.47 6.89
N LYS A 360 4.69 -6.92 6.89
CA LYS A 360 3.98 -6.58 8.12
C LYS A 360 3.20 -7.79 8.64
N PRO A 361 3.15 -8.04 9.97
CA PRO A 361 2.38 -9.15 10.56
C PRO A 361 0.88 -9.10 10.23
N TYR A 362 0.35 -7.90 10.03
CA TYR A 362 -1.02 -7.65 9.58
C TYR A 362 -1.06 -7.30 8.09
N PHE A 363 -2.17 -7.60 7.42
CA PHE A 363 -2.39 -7.13 6.06
C PHE A 363 -2.59 -5.61 6.06
N ALA A 364 -1.78 -4.93 5.26
CA ALA A 364 -1.86 -3.51 4.92
C ALA A 364 -1.87 -3.36 3.40
N THR A 365 -2.32 -2.21 2.90
CA THR A 365 -2.28 -1.89 1.46
C THR A 365 -0.86 -1.77 0.92
N ARG A 366 0.11 -1.47 1.79
CA ARG A 366 1.54 -1.32 1.44
C ARG A 366 2.41 -2.26 2.25
N HIS A 367 3.18 -3.08 1.52
CA HIS A 367 4.26 -3.91 2.04
C HIS A 367 5.47 -3.72 1.14
N SER A 368 6.67 -3.89 1.69
CA SER A 368 7.87 -4.05 0.88
C SER A 368 8.41 -5.46 1.03
N TRP A 369 9.25 -5.89 0.11
CA TRP A 369 9.89 -7.19 0.16
C TRP A 369 11.20 -7.15 -0.61
N ASN A 370 12.09 -8.09 -0.32
CA ASN A 370 13.40 -8.17 -0.93
C ASN A 370 13.68 -9.59 -1.43
N GLY A 371 14.20 -9.71 -2.66
CA GLY A 371 14.64 -11.00 -3.21
C GLY A 371 15.80 -11.65 -2.47
N GLY A 372 16.49 -10.91 -1.59
CA GLY A 372 17.55 -11.40 -0.71
C GLY A 372 17.08 -12.23 0.49
N CYS A 373 15.78 -12.45 0.64
CA CYS A 373 15.19 -13.22 1.73
C CYS A 373 14.31 -14.34 1.16
N GLY A 374 14.35 -15.53 1.76
CA GLY A 374 13.43 -16.59 1.41
C GLY A 374 12.11 -16.40 2.16
N LEU A 375 11.73 -17.44 2.88
CA LEU A 375 10.62 -17.39 3.83
C LEU A 375 10.90 -16.38 4.95
N THR A 376 9.85 -15.71 5.39
CA THR A 376 9.82 -14.86 6.58
C THR A 376 8.48 -15.08 7.26
N VAL A 377 8.51 -15.48 8.53
CA VAL A 377 7.32 -15.55 9.38
C VAL A 377 7.40 -14.41 10.36
N ARG A 378 6.33 -13.64 10.51
CA ARG A 378 6.22 -12.66 11.59
C ARG A 378 4.87 -12.79 12.28
N ALA A 379 4.89 -12.63 13.60
CA ALA A 379 3.68 -12.59 14.41
C ALA A 379 3.72 -11.33 15.28
N GLU A 380 2.60 -10.63 15.41
CA GLU A 380 2.38 -9.52 16.31
C GLU A 380 1.24 -9.89 17.27
N ILE A 381 1.56 -9.94 18.56
CA ILE A 381 0.60 -10.17 19.63
C ILE A 381 0.22 -8.80 20.19
N LEU A 382 -1.05 -8.45 20.04
CA LEU A 382 -1.60 -7.17 20.48
C LEU A 382 -2.12 -7.31 21.91
N PRO A 383 -1.68 -6.47 22.86
CA PRO A 383 -2.19 -6.51 24.22
C PRO A 383 -3.62 -5.94 24.31
N VAL A 384 -4.33 -6.27 25.38
CA VAL A 384 -5.51 -5.51 25.79
C VAL A 384 -5.05 -4.12 26.27
N PRO A 385 -5.73 -3.02 25.90
CA PRO A 385 -5.37 -1.70 26.41
C PRO A 385 -5.30 -1.68 27.95
N GLY A 386 -4.16 -1.25 28.49
CA GLY A 386 -3.91 -1.23 29.94
C GLY A 386 -3.40 -2.54 30.54
N SER A 387 -3.19 -3.61 29.74
CA SER A 387 -2.62 -4.87 30.20
C SER A 387 -1.69 -5.51 29.16
N GLU A 388 -0.39 -5.52 29.44
CA GLU A 388 0.62 -6.15 28.57
C GLU A 388 0.67 -7.68 28.70
N LEU A 389 -0.08 -8.26 29.63
CA LEU A 389 -0.06 -9.70 29.92
C LEU A 389 -1.13 -10.49 29.16
N VAL A 390 -2.17 -9.82 28.67
CA VAL A 390 -3.36 -10.42 28.06
C VAL A 390 -3.48 -9.93 26.62
N ALA A 391 -3.73 -10.85 25.68
CA ALA A 391 -3.81 -10.52 24.27
C ALA A 391 -5.24 -10.17 23.84
N SER A 392 -5.40 -9.04 23.13
CA SER A 392 -6.62 -8.68 22.42
C SER A 392 -6.63 -9.21 20.97
N GLY A 393 -5.46 -9.55 20.42
CA GLY A 393 -5.38 -10.10 19.08
C GLY A 393 -4.02 -10.71 18.74
N LEU A 394 -4.01 -11.44 17.63
CA LEU A 394 -2.83 -12.05 17.04
C LEU A 394 -2.87 -11.86 15.52
N ASP A 395 -1.86 -11.19 14.99
CA ASP A 395 -1.66 -11.00 13.56
C ASP A 395 -0.41 -11.82 13.14
N VAL A 396 -0.51 -12.68 12.13
CA VAL A 396 0.58 -13.54 11.64
C VAL A 396 0.68 -13.44 10.15
N VAL A 397 1.90 -13.31 9.63
CA VAL A 397 2.21 -13.44 8.21
C VAL A 397 3.23 -14.55 7.98
N VAL A 398 3.00 -15.35 6.94
CA VAL A 398 4.02 -16.18 6.31
C VAL A 398 4.25 -15.63 4.90
N PHE A 399 5.47 -15.20 4.61
CA PHE A 399 5.82 -14.47 3.40
C PHE A 399 7.05 -15.10 2.74
N HIS A 400 6.93 -15.57 1.50
CA HIS A 400 8.08 -16.05 0.72
C HIS A 400 8.57 -14.97 -0.25
N GLN A 401 9.52 -14.15 0.22
CA GLN A 401 9.87 -12.88 -0.42
C GLN A 401 10.58 -13.06 -1.77
N SER A 402 11.57 -13.97 -1.85
CA SER A 402 12.27 -14.25 -3.10
C SER A 402 11.37 -14.90 -4.15
N ALA A 403 10.47 -15.80 -3.73
CA ALA A 403 9.48 -16.37 -4.64
C ALA A 403 8.49 -15.30 -5.13
N LEU A 404 8.04 -14.38 -4.26
CA LEU A 404 7.16 -13.29 -4.68
C LEU A 404 7.84 -12.38 -5.72
N MET A 405 9.09 -12.00 -5.50
CA MET A 405 9.85 -11.18 -6.47
C MET A 405 9.91 -11.85 -7.85
N GLN A 406 10.24 -13.14 -7.87
CA GLN A 406 10.36 -13.90 -9.12
C GLN A 406 8.99 -14.08 -9.78
N GLY A 407 7.98 -14.46 -9.00
CA GLY A 407 6.60 -14.64 -9.46
C GLY A 407 6.00 -13.34 -10.00
N THR A 408 6.26 -12.20 -9.37
CA THR A 408 5.80 -10.89 -9.84
C THR A 408 6.36 -10.56 -11.22
N ARG A 409 7.68 -10.70 -11.42
CA ARG A 409 8.33 -10.44 -12.71
C ARG A 409 7.83 -11.38 -13.81
N ALA A 410 7.68 -12.66 -13.49
CA ALA A 410 7.13 -13.64 -14.43
C ALA A 410 5.69 -13.29 -14.82
N PHE A 411 4.87 -12.95 -13.84
CA PHE A 411 3.48 -12.59 -14.05
C PHE A 411 3.32 -11.29 -14.86
N GLU A 412 4.13 -10.26 -14.61
CA GLU A 412 4.14 -9.04 -15.43
C GLU A 412 4.49 -9.33 -16.90
N ALA A 413 5.47 -10.20 -17.14
CA ALA A 413 5.83 -10.63 -18.50
C ALA A 413 4.69 -11.44 -19.16
N GLU A 414 4.03 -12.32 -18.41
CA GLU A 414 2.86 -13.08 -18.88
C GLU A 414 1.68 -12.16 -19.23
N LEU A 415 1.39 -11.16 -18.40
CA LEU A 415 0.35 -10.16 -18.64
C LEU A 415 0.63 -9.36 -19.91
N ALA A 416 1.86 -8.87 -20.08
CA ALA A 416 2.25 -8.12 -21.28
C ALA A 416 2.11 -8.98 -22.54
N ALA A 417 2.59 -10.23 -22.51
CA ALA A 417 2.47 -11.15 -23.64
C ALA A 417 1.01 -11.50 -23.97
N ALA A 418 0.17 -11.73 -22.96
CA ALA A 418 -1.26 -12.00 -23.14
C ALA A 418 -2.00 -10.80 -23.74
N TYR A 419 -1.66 -9.58 -23.30
CA TYR A 419 -2.21 -8.35 -23.87
C TYR A 419 -1.79 -8.17 -25.34
N GLU A 420 -0.50 -8.34 -25.66
CA GLU A 420 -0.03 -8.26 -27.05
C GLU A 420 -0.71 -9.27 -27.98
N ALA A 421 -0.95 -10.49 -27.48
CA ALA A 421 -1.71 -11.51 -28.21
C ALA A 421 -3.15 -11.06 -28.49
N GLN A 422 -3.84 -10.52 -27.47
CA GLN A 422 -5.20 -10.00 -27.62
C GLN A 422 -5.29 -8.84 -28.62
N VAL A 423 -4.30 -7.92 -28.61
CA VAL A 423 -4.24 -6.82 -29.58
C VAL A 423 -4.04 -7.34 -31.00
N ARG A 424 -3.17 -8.35 -31.18
CA ARG A 424 -2.92 -8.97 -32.49
C ARG A 424 -4.14 -9.68 -33.04
N GLU A 425 -4.86 -10.42 -32.22
CA GLU A 425 -6.11 -11.11 -32.61
C GLU A 425 -7.17 -10.10 -33.04
N ARG A 426 -7.40 -9.03 -32.26
CA ARG A 426 -8.33 -7.95 -32.63
C ARG A 426 -7.91 -7.25 -33.93
N GLY A 427 -6.62 -7.03 -34.13
CA GLY A 427 -6.09 -6.43 -35.36
C GLY A 427 -6.24 -7.34 -36.58
N ALA A 428 -6.12 -8.65 -36.41
CA ALA A 428 -6.33 -9.64 -37.47
C ALA A 428 -7.82 -9.79 -37.84
N GLU A 429 -8.72 -9.76 -36.86
CA GLU A 429 -10.17 -9.80 -37.08
C GLU A 429 -10.69 -8.51 -37.74
N ALA A 430 -10.04 -7.37 -37.50
CA ALA A 430 -10.38 -6.08 -38.12
C ALA A 430 -9.86 -5.92 -39.55
N ALA A 431 -9.02 -6.84 -40.04
CA ALA A 431 -8.55 -6.82 -41.42
C ALA A 431 -9.64 -7.42 -42.34
N PRO A 432 -10.21 -6.64 -43.28
CA PRO A 432 -11.22 -7.18 -44.20
C PRO A 432 -10.60 -8.29 -45.06
N GLU A 433 -11.30 -9.42 -45.20
CA GLU A 433 -10.95 -10.45 -46.19
C GLU A 433 -10.89 -9.78 -47.58
N LEU A 434 -9.68 -9.72 -48.16
CA LEU A 434 -9.41 -9.14 -49.49
C LEU A 434 -9.56 -10.19 -50.60
#